data_AF-A0AB33F2I5-F1
#
_entry.id   AF-A0AB33F2I5-F1
#
_cell.length_a   1.000
_cell.length_b   1.000
_cell.length_c   1.000
_cell.angle_alpha   90.00
_cell.angle_beta   90.00
_cell.angle_gamma   90.00
#
_symmetry.space_group_name_H-M   'P 1'
#
loop_
_entity.id
_entity.type
_entity.pdbx_description
1 polymer ?
#
loop_
_entity_poly.entity_id
_entity_poly.type
_entity_poly.pdbx_seq_one_letter_code
_entity_poly.pdbx_strand_id
1 'polypeptide(L)'
;MYQETLGSLNKGFQILTAVGVRGVIETVCKDRSATGDNLQKKIEALIPMGLLTTENAKTLQKLRILGNAAAHEVVPPSIKDLGLALDVCEHLLQGVYVLPEHTRLAFGDTDSPKTKADKKTTGTN
;
A
#
# COMPACT_ATOMS: atom_id res chain seq x y z
N MET A 1 0.64 -12.69 -3.13
CA MET A 1 0.81 -11.54 -4.07
C MET A 1 2.21 -10.92 -4.11
N TYR A 2 2.69 -10.17 -3.11
CA TYR A 2 4.00 -9.47 -3.25
C TYR A 2 5.17 -10.44 -3.46
N GLN A 3 5.28 -11.49 -2.63
CA GLN A 3 6.31 -12.52 -2.77
C GLN A 3 6.29 -13.24 -4.12
N GLU A 4 5.09 -13.52 -4.66
CA GLU A 4 4.93 -14.10 -6.00
C GLU A 4 5.38 -13.15 -7.11
N THR A 5 5.12 -11.85 -6.94
CA THR A 5 5.52 -10.80 -7.89
C THR A 5 7.04 -10.66 -7.92
N LEU A 6 7.67 -10.58 -6.75
CA LEU A 6 9.12 -10.55 -6.62
C LEU A 6 9.76 -11.84 -7.17
N GLY A 7 9.18 -12.99 -6.84
CA GLY A 7 9.61 -14.28 -7.36
C GLY A 7 9.47 -14.41 -8.88
N SER A 8 8.51 -13.70 -9.49
CA SER A 8 8.33 -13.62 -10.95
C SER A 8 9.41 -12.74 -11.58
N LEU A 9 9.73 -11.59 -10.97
CA LEU A 9 10.80 -10.71 -11.46
C LEU A 9 12.14 -11.44 -11.46
N ASN A 10 12.46 -12.12 -10.35
CA ASN A 10 13.71 -12.86 -10.20
C ASN A 10 13.87 -14.00 -11.21
N LYS A 11 12.76 -14.53 -11.75
CA LYS A 11 12.75 -15.56 -12.81
C LYS A 11 12.67 -14.98 -14.22
N GLY A 12 12.64 -13.66 -14.38
CA GLY A 12 12.51 -13.00 -15.68
C GLY A 12 11.09 -13.04 -16.27
N PHE A 13 10.06 -13.35 -15.47
CA PHE A 13 8.67 -13.40 -15.94
C PHE A 13 8.07 -11.98 -15.94
N GLN A 14 8.47 -11.16 -16.92
CA GLN A 14 8.17 -9.73 -16.99
C GLN A 14 6.65 -9.43 -17.01
N ILE A 15 5.89 -10.15 -17.83
CA ILE A 15 4.43 -9.99 -17.93
C ILE A 15 3.76 -10.36 -16.59
N LEU A 16 4.14 -11.50 -16.00
CA LEU A 16 3.60 -11.92 -14.70
C LEU A 16 3.97 -10.95 -13.58
N THR A 17 5.16 -10.37 -13.64
CA THR A 17 5.59 -9.32 -12.70
C THR A 17 4.70 -8.09 -12.83
N ALA A 18 4.43 -7.62 -14.05
CA ALA A 18 3.54 -6.47 -14.27
C ALA A 18 2.11 -6.72 -13.77
N VAL A 19 1.58 -7.93 -14.02
CA VAL A 19 0.28 -8.37 -13.49
C VAL A 19 0.30 -8.42 -11.96
N GLY A 20 1.38 -8.96 -11.38
CA GLY A 20 1.59 -9.05 -9.95
C GLY A 20 1.63 -7.68 -9.28
N VAL A 21 2.29 -6.68 -9.87
CA VAL A 21 2.29 -5.27 -9.40
C VAL A 21 0.87 -4.74 -9.29
N ARG A 22 0.04 -4.89 -10.34
CA ARG A 22 -1.37 -4.50 -10.30
C ARG A 22 -2.12 -5.26 -9.20
N GLY A 23 -1.83 -6.55 -9.04
CA GLY A 23 -2.39 -7.40 -8.00
C GLY A 23 -2.02 -6.99 -6.57
N VAL A 24 -0.79 -6.53 -6.32
CA VAL A 24 -0.38 -5.96 -5.03
C VAL A 24 -1.20 -4.73 -4.71
N ILE A 25 -1.32 -3.78 -5.65
CA ILE A 25 -2.12 -2.55 -5.47
C ILE A 25 -3.58 -2.91 -5.16
N GLU A 26 -4.16 -3.86 -5.91
CA GLU A 26 -5.53 -4.31 -5.71
C GLU A 26 -5.73 -5.00 -4.35
N THR A 27 -4.73 -5.77 -3.89
CA THR A 27 -4.74 -6.41 -2.56
C THR A 27 -4.76 -5.37 -1.45
N VAL A 28 -3.91 -4.33 -1.54
CA VAL A 28 -3.89 -3.24 -0.55
C VAL A 28 -5.22 -2.49 -0.54
N CYS A 29 -5.78 -2.17 -1.70
CA CYS A 29 -7.09 -1.51 -1.78
C CYS A 29 -8.19 -2.36 -1.12
N LYS A 30 -8.20 -3.67 -1.37
CA LYS A 30 -9.19 -4.59 -0.77
C LYS A 30 -9.02 -4.71 0.73
N ASP A 31 -7.80 -4.89 1.22
CA ASP A 31 -7.50 -5.01 2.65
C ASP A 31 -7.94 -3.76 3.42
N ARG A 32 -7.66 -2.58 2.86
CA ARG A 32 -8.06 -1.30 3.45
C ARG A 32 -9.53 -0.95 3.21
N SER A 33 -10.32 -1.84 2.64
CA SER A 33 -11.75 -1.62 2.35
C SER A 33 -12.01 -0.37 1.49
N ALA A 34 -11.08 -0.03 0.60
CA ALA A 34 -11.21 1.10 -0.31
C ALA A 34 -12.36 0.85 -1.29
N THR A 35 -13.31 1.77 -1.35
CA THR A 35 -14.54 1.65 -2.14
C THR A 35 -14.36 2.21 -3.56
N GLY A 36 -15.17 1.73 -4.49
CA GLY A 36 -15.16 2.19 -5.89
C GLY A 36 -15.37 1.07 -6.90
N ASP A 37 -15.98 1.42 -8.03
CA ASP A 37 -16.42 0.45 -9.05
C ASP A 37 -15.26 -0.16 -9.85
N ASN A 38 -14.06 0.41 -9.76
CA ASN A 38 -12.88 -0.08 -10.43
C ASN A 38 -11.61 0.26 -9.63
N LEU A 39 -10.48 -0.33 -10.04
CA LEU A 39 -9.21 -0.16 -9.32
C LEU A 39 -8.72 1.30 -9.31
N GLN A 40 -9.05 2.10 -10.33
CA GLN A 40 -8.71 3.53 -10.32
C GLN A 40 -9.41 4.25 -9.16
N LYS A 41 -10.74 4.11 -9.05
CA LYS A 41 -11.53 4.72 -7.98
C LYS A 41 -11.09 4.22 -6.60
N LYS A 42 -10.74 2.94 -6.48
CA LYS A 42 -10.22 2.37 -5.23
C LYS A 42 -8.88 2.97 -4.82
N ILE A 43 -7.96 3.23 -5.76
CA ILE A 43 -6.70 3.91 -5.48
C ILE A 43 -6.98 5.35 -5.01
N GLU A 44 -7.90 6.06 -5.67
CA GLU A 44 -8.28 7.44 -5.29
C GLU A 44 -8.91 7.49 -3.89
N ALA A 45 -9.71 6.48 -3.51
CA ALA A 45 -10.32 6.38 -2.19
C ALA A 45 -9.30 6.26 -1.03
N LEU A 46 -8.05 5.85 -1.31
CA LEU A 46 -6.99 5.81 -0.28
C LEU A 46 -6.50 7.20 0.15
N ILE A 47 -6.75 8.24 -0.65
CA ILE A 47 -6.38 9.63 -0.33
C ILE A 47 -7.20 10.17 0.85
N PRO A 48 -8.55 10.22 0.79
CA PRO A 48 -9.35 10.71 1.92
C PRO A 48 -9.22 9.83 3.18
N MET A 49 -8.72 8.60 3.05
CA MET A 49 -8.39 7.73 4.18
C MET A 49 -7.04 8.08 4.85
N GLY A 50 -6.29 9.05 4.31
CA GLY A 50 -4.98 9.43 4.83
C GLY A 50 -3.85 8.43 4.53
N LEU A 51 -4.11 7.41 3.70
CA LEU A 51 -3.13 6.36 3.38
C LEU A 51 -2.21 6.73 2.22
N LEU A 52 -2.65 7.64 1.33
CA LEU A 52 -1.87 8.09 0.18
C LEU A 52 -1.95 9.61 0.00
N THR A 53 -0.89 10.18 -0.54
CA THR A 53 -0.92 11.50 -1.16
C THR A 53 -1.50 11.40 -2.58
N THR A 54 -1.98 12.53 -3.11
CA THR A 54 -2.43 12.63 -4.50
C THR A 54 -1.36 12.20 -5.51
N GLU A 55 -0.09 12.54 -5.25
CA GLU A 55 1.02 12.18 -6.14
C GLU A 55 1.34 10.67 -6.09
N ASN A 56 1.26 10.04 -4.92
CA ASN A 56 1.43 8.60 -4.81
C ASN A 56 0.28 7.87 -5.53
N ALA A 57 -0.96 8.35 -5.38
CA ALA A 57 -2.10 7.79 -6.10
C ALA A 57 -1.91 7.86 -7.63
N LYS A 58 -1.48 9.01 -8.18
CA LYS A 58 -1.16 9.13 -9.63
C LYS A 58 -0.10 8.14 -10.07
N THR A 59 0.92 7.90 -9.24
CA THR A 59 1.98 6.93 -9.53
C THR A 59 1.42 5.50 -9.59
N LEU A 60 0.57 5.12 -8.62
CA LEU A 60 -0.09 3.80 -8.64
C LEU A 60 -1.04 3.63 -9.83
N GLN A 61 -1.68 4.70 -10.29
CA GLN A 61 -2.49 4.65 -11.52
C GLN A 61 -1.65 4.33 -12.76
N LYS A 62 -0.42 4.83 -12.87
CA LYS A 62 0.50 4.46 -13.96
C LYS A 62 0.85 2.97 -13.90
N LEU A 63 1.12 2.44 -12.70
CA LEU A 63 1.42 1.02 -12.53
C LEU A 63 0.23 0.10 -12.80
N ARG A 64 -0.98 0.55 -12.47
CA ARG A 64 -2.23 -0.13 -12.86
C ARG A 64 -2.30 -0.29 -14.38
N ILE A 65 -2.01 0.80 -15.12
CA ILE A 65 -2.02 0.80 -16.59
C ILE A 65 -0.94 -0.13 -17.12
N LEU A 66 0.28 -0.08 -16.57
CA LEU A 66 1.38 -0.98 -16.92
C LEU A 66 0.97 -2.46 -16.84
N GLY A 67 0.40 -2.88 -15.70
CA GLY A 67 -0.04 -4.26 -15.52
C GLY A 67 -1.20 -4.66 -16.45
N ASN A 68 -2.12 -3.73 -16.73
CA ASN A 68 -3.23 -3.97 -17.65
C ASN A 68 -2.75 -4.14 -19.11
N ALA A 69 -1.86 -3.26 -19.56
CA ALA A 69 -1.29 -3.32 -20.90
C ALA A 69 -0.45 -4.59 -21.08
N ALA A 70 0.42 -4.92 -20.12
CA ALA A 70 1.22 -6.15 -20.18
C ALA A 70 0.36 -7.42 -20.30
N ALA A 71 -0.78 -7.48 -19.62
CA ALA A 71 -1.70 -8.62 -19.68
C ALA A 71 -2.46 -8.72 -21.01
N HIS A 72 -2.97 -7.59 -21.52
CA HIS A 72 -3.81 -7.56 -22.72
C HIS A 72 -3.00 -7.57 -24.02
N GLU A 73 -1.89 -6.85 -24.05
CA GLU A 73 -1.07 -6.65 -25.26
C GLU A 73 0.06 -7.68 -25.36
N VAL A 74 0.31 -8.44 -24.28
CA VAL A 74 1.37 -9.47 -24.20
C VAL A 74 2.76 -8.88 -24.51
N VAL A 75 2.94 -7.58 -24.23
CA VAL A 75 4.21 -6.87 -24.37
C VAL A 75 4.92 -6.85 -23.01
N PRO A 76 6.10 -7.48 -22.89
CA PRO A 76 6.85 -7.48 -21.64
C PRO A 76 7.44 -6.10 -21.34
N PRO A 77 7.15 -5.50 -20.18
CA PRO A 77 7.83 -4.27 -19.76
C PRO A 77 9.32 -4.50 -19.51
N SER A 78 10.14 -3.45 -19.59
CA SER A 78 11.56 -3.58 -19.29
C SER A 78 11.80 -3.97 -17.83
N ILE A 79 12.87 -4.72 -17.56
CA ILE A 79 13.25 -5.07 -16.18
C ILE A 79 13.47 -3.83 -15.31
N LYS A 80 13.98 -2.74 -15.91
CA LYS A 80 14.15 -1.46 -15.23
C LYS A 80 12.81 -0.87 -14.78
N ASP A 81 11.81 -0.86 -15.66
CA ASP A 81 10.48 -0.35 -15.33
C ASP A 81 9.78 -1.21 -14.27
N LEU A 82 9.97 -2.53 -14.32
CA LEU A 82 9.45 -3.46 -13.33
C LEU A 82 10.12 -3.29 -11.96
N GLY A 83 11.43 -3.04 -11.93
CA GLY A 83 12.15 -2.70 -10.71
C GLY A 83 11.57 -1.45 -10.06
N LEU A 84 11.42 -0.38 -10.85
CA LEU A 84 10.78 0.86 -10.36
C LEU A 84 9.34 0.63 -9.89
N ALA A 85 8.58 -0.22 -10.59
CA ALA A 85 7.21 -0.56 -10.20
C ALA A 85 7.17 -1.31 -8.85
N LEU A 86 8.15 -2.17 -8.57
CA LEU A 86 8.28 -2.83 -7.27
C LEU A 86 8.72 -1.88 -6.18
N ASP A 87 9.64 -0.94 -6.44
CA ASP A 87 10.05 0.07 -5.46
C ASP A 87 8.85 0.90 -4.98
N VAL A 88 7.97 1.29 -5.92
CA VAL A 88 6.71 1.97 -5.59
C VAL A 88 5.76 1.07 -4.79
N CYS A 89 5.68 -0.22 -5.12
CA CYS A 89 4.87 -1.18 -4.35
C CYS A 89 5.41 -1.38 -2.94
N GLU A 90 6.73 -1.46 -2.78
CA GLU A 90 7.40 -1.55 -1.49
C GLU A 90 7.11 -0.28 -0.67
N HIS A 91 7.23 0.90 -1.27
CA HIS A 91 6.89 2.16 -0.61
C HIS A 91 5.42 2.19 -0.14
N LEU A 92 4.49 1.71 -0.98
CA LEU A 92 3.08 1.55 -0.60
C LEU A 92 2.93 0.62 0.61
N LEU A 93 3.55 -0.57 0.59
CA LEU A 93 3.44 -1.54 1.68
C LEU A 93 4.08 -1.01 2.97
N GLN A 94 5.20 -0.32 2.85
CA GLN A 94 5.88 0.32 3.98
C GLN A 94 4.99 1.38 4.63
N GLY A 95 4.45 2.31 3.83
CA GLY A 95 3.60 3.38 4.36
C GLY A 95 2.30 2.86 4.97
N VAL A 96 1.71 1.82 4.38
CA VAL A 96 0.38 1.33 4.80
C VAL A 96 0.45 0.33 5.97
N TYR A 97 1.50 -0.49 6.07
CA TYR A 97 1.57 -1.59 7.04
C TYR A 97 2.78 -1.52 7.97
N VAL A 98 3.98 -1.34 7.41
CA VAL A 98 5.23 -1.54 8.15
C VAL A 98 5.53 -0.36 9.06
N LEU A 99 5.54 0.86 8.52
CA LEU A 99 5.90 2.06 9.26
C LEU A 99 4.93 2.35 10.40
N PRO A 100 3.59 2.33 10.22
CA PRO A 100 2.66 2.56 11.32
C PRO A 100 2.88 1.60 12.49
N GLU A 101 3.09 0.32 12.20
CA GLU A 101 3.33 -0.69 13.23
C GLU A 101 4.67 -0.50 13.94
N HIS A 102 5.75 -0.26 13.18
CA HIS A 102 7.06 0.01 13.76
C HIS A 102 7.05 1.25 14.64
N THR A 103 6.42 2.33 14.19
CA THR A 103 6.31 3.56 14.99
C THR A 103 5.49 3.35 16.26
N ARG A 104 4.40 2.59 16.17
CA ARG A 104 3.57 2.23 17.33
C ARG A 104 4.36 1.45 18.37
N LEU A 105 5.15 0.46 17.92
CA LEU A 105 5.99 -0.35 18.81
C LEU A 105 7.14 0.45 19.43
N ALA A 106 7.77 1.35 18.67
CA ALA A 106 8.93 2.11 19.13
C ALA A 106 8.55 3.34 19.98
N PHE A 107 7.45 4.01 19.66
CA PHE A 107 7.10 5.31 20.23
C PHE A 107 5.71 5.35 20.93
N GLY A 108 4.91 4.29 20.83
CA GLY A 108 3.55 4.23 21.36
C GLY A 108 2.50 4.90 20.47
N ASP A 109 1.22 4.80 20.86
CA ASP A 109 0.12 5.45 20.15
C ASP A 109 -0.01 6.93 20.57
N THR A 110 0.12 7.85 19.61
CA THR A 110 -0.06 9.30 19.86
C THR A 110 -1.52 9.72 19.97
N ASP A 111 -2.46 8.85 19.58
CA ASP A 111 -3.92 9.12 19.55
C ASP A 111 -4.69 8.65 20.78
N SER A 112 -3.99 8.21 21.85
CA SER A 112 -4.66 8.03 23.13
C SER A 112 -5.02 9.41 23.72
N PRO A 113 -6.31 9.73 23.97
CA PRO A 113 -6.63 10.88 24.79
C PRO A 113 -5.94 10.68 26.15
N LYS A 114 -5.18 11.67 26.61
CA LYS A 114 -4.70 11.70 27.99
C LYS A 114 -5.93 11.69 28.90
N THR A 115 -6.34 10.52 29.40
CA THR A 115 -7.21 10.45 30.57
C THR A 115 -6.39 11.01 31.73
N LYS A 116 -6.60 12.29 32.02
CA LYS A 116 -6.05 12.94 33.20
C LYS A 116 -6.61 12.24 34.43
N ALA A 117 -5.70 11.63 35.18
CA ALA A 117 -5.66 11.63 36.65
C ALA A 117 -6.95 11.26 37.41
N ASP A 118 -7.11 9.98 37.74
CA ASP A 118 -7.61 9.59 39.06
C ASP A 118 -6.42 9.27 39.96
N LYS A 119 -5.85 10.33 40.54
CA LYS A 119 -4.98 10.22 41.72
C LYS A 119 -5.48 11.18 42.79
N LYS A 120 -6.29 10.58 43.69
CA LYS A 120 -6.21 10.73 45.15
C LYS A 120 -6.84 11.97 45.80
N THR A 121 -7.97 11.75 46.49
CA THR A 121 -8.25 12.24 47.86
C THR A 121 -9.19 11.23 48.53
N THR A 122 -8.66 10.16 49.15
CA THR A 122 -8.64 9.93 50.61
C THR A 122 -10.00 10.00 51.31
N GLY A 123 -10.40 8.88 51.91
CA GLY A 123 -11.51 8.82 52.84
C GLY A 123 -11.16 9.21 54.27
N THR A 124 -12.19 8.98 55.11
CA THR A 124 -12.23 8.84 56.58
C THR A 124 -12.16 10.09 57.47
N ASN A 125 -13.29 10.24 58.16
CA ASN A 125 -13.56 10.74 59.52
C ASN A 125 -13.45 12.24 59.81
#